data_AF-A0A496BZA9-F1
#
_entry.id   AF-A0A496BZA9-F1
#
_cell.length_a   1.000
_cell.length_b   1.000
_cell.length_c   1.000
_cell.angle_alpha   90.00
_cell.angle_beta   90.00
_cell.angle_gamma   90.00
#
_symmetry.space_group_name_H-M   'P 1'
#
loop_
_entity.id
_entity.type
_entity.pdbx_description
1 polymer ?
#
loop_
_entity_poly.entity_id
_entity_poly.type
_entity_poly.pdbx_seq_one_letter_code
_entity_poly.pdbx_strand_id
1 'polypeptide(L)'
;MIDMIRQLIYWVLLLFVCMGAHAQFRVTAHQEGWDRIPPQAQKDGFWFQQSVLANMDDDTAMEEVMLFGRDNGHYPTFDLFKFYYVIVDNYTREIQYISDEIYVTDKYTLTVEDRNNDGISELYIDYFKDGKFTVDERGYNLRTTRCYDRIEWSPESEKFNPQQP
;
A
#
# COMPACT_ATOMS: atom_id res chain seq x y z
N MET A 1 -34.20 45.91 1.55
CA MET A 1 -34.26 44.84 0.52
C MET A 1 -32.90 44.61 -0.14
N ILE A 2 -32.18 45.68 -0.53
CA ILE A 2 -30.83 45.61 -1.12
C ILE A 2 -29.76 45.04 -0.17
N ASP A 3 -29.81 45.36 1.13
CA ASP A 3 -28.82 44.85 2.10
C ASP A 3 -28.95 43.34 2.37
N MET A 4 -30.18 42.82 2.40
CA MET A 4 -30.45 41.39 2.56
C MET A 4 -29.90 40.59 1.36
N ILE A 5 -29.98 41.15 0.15
CA ILE A 5 -29.43 40.54 -1.06
C ILE A 5 -27.90 40.58 -1.07
N ARG A 6 -27.26 41.69 -0.65
CA ARG A 6 -25.80 41.75 -0.51
C ARG A 6 -25.27 40.73 0.49
N GLN A 7 -25.94 40.59 1.63
CA GLN A 7 -25.51 39.65 2.67
C GLN A 7 -25.66 38.20 2.18
N LEU A 8 -26.73 37.89 1.44
CA LEU A 8 -26.90 36.58 0.80
C LEU A 8 -25.78 36.28 -0.20
N ILE A 9 -25.38 37.27 -1.00
CA ILE A 9 -24.27 37.13 -1.97
C ILE A 9 -22.95 36.84 -1.24
N TYR A 10 -22.68 37.52 -0.11
CA TYR A 10 -21.48 37.23 0.69
C TYR A 10 -21.50 35.81 1.27
N TRP A 11 -22.67 35.33 1.75
CA TRP A 11 -22.80 33.96 2.23
C TRP A 11 -22.61 32.91 1.13
N VAL A 12 -23.12 33.17 -0.07
CA VAL A 12 -22.95 32.28 -1.24
C VAL A 12 -21.49 32.26 -1.70
N LEU A 13 -20.82 33.43 -1.75
CA LEU A 13 -19.39 33.51 -2.08
C LEU A 13 -18.52 32.81 -1.03
N LEU A 14 -18.85 32.96 0.26
CA LEU A 14 -18.16 32.26 1.35
C LEU A 14 -18.31 30.74 1.22
N LEU A 15 -19.52 30.26 0.90
CA LEU A 15 -19.77 28.83 0.63
C LEU A 15 -18.93 28.32 -0.55
N PHE A 16 -18.81 29.08 -1.64
CA PHE A 16 -17.97 28.71 -2.78
C PHE A 16 -16.47 28.68 -2.44
N VAL A 17 -15.99 29.57 -1.57
CA VAL A 17 -14.60 29.54 -1.07
C VAL A 17 -14.36 28.33 -0.18
N CYS A 18 -15.34 27.93 0.63
CA CYS A 18 -15.22 26.76 1.51
C CYS A 18 -15.31 25.41 0.78
N MET A 19 -15.89 25.36 -0.42
CA MET A 19 -15.98 24.12 -1.23
C MET A 19 -14.73 23.86 -2.10
N GLY A 20 -13.71 24.71 -2.03
CA GLY A 20 -12.52 24.67 -2.89
C GLY A 20 -11.40 23.69 -2.51
N ALA A 21 -11.62 22.75 -1.59
CA ALA A 21 -10.63 21.76 -1.19
C ALA A 21 -11.19 20.34 -1.25
N HIS A 22 -11.69 19.92 -2.41
CA HIS A 22 -11.70 18.50 -2.71
C HIS A 22 -10.27 18.11 -3.05
N ALA A 23 -9.52 17.62 -2.06
CA ALA A 23 -8.29 16.88 -2.31
C ALA A 23 -8.69 15.67 -3.17
N GLN A 24 -8.46 15.79 -4.47
CA GLN A 24 -8.63 14.69 -5.39
C GLN A 24 -7.42 13.79 -5.18
N PHE A 25 -7.52 12.86 -4.23
CA PHE A 25 -6.45 11.91 -3.94
C PHE A 25 -6.13 11.15 -5.21
N ARG A 26 -4.90 11.34 -5.70
CA ARG A 26 -4.41 10.68 -6.90
C ARG A 26 -3.56 9.51 -6.47
N VAL A 27 -4.21 8.42 -6.08
CA VAL A 27 -3.57 7.11 -6.11
C VAL A 27 -3.33 6.77 -7.57
N THR A 28 -2.13 7.04 -8.08
CA THR A 28 -1.74 6.54 -9.40
C THR A 28 -1.50 5.04 -9.27
N ALA A 29 -2.48 4.26 -9.70
CA ALA A 29 -2.36 2.80 -9.80
C ALA A 29 -1.28 2.40 -10.84
N HIS A 30 -0.53 1.37 -10.49
CA HIS A 30 0.32 0.52 -11.32
C HIS A 30 1.33 1.27 -12.22
N GLN A 31 2.53 1.52 -11.69
CA GLN A 31 3.69 1.78 -12.54
C GLN A 31 4.32 0.44 -12.94
N GLU A 32 4.08 0.02 -14.17
CA GLU A 32 4.82 -1.09 -14.78
C GLU A 32 6.18 -0.57 -15.24
N GLY A 33 7.26 -0.94 -14.55
CA GLY A 33 8.60 -0.48 -14.89
C GLY A 33 9.70 -1.24 -14.16
N TRP A 34 10.16 -2.35 -14.73
CA TRP A 34 11.28 -3.15 -14.24
C TRP A 34 12.59 -2.35 -14.06
N ASP A 35 12.78 -1.28 -14.83
CA ASP A 35 13.99 -0.44 -14.82
C ASP A 35 14.10 0.48 -13.58
N ARG A 36 13.10 0.48 -12.69
CA ARG A 36 13.01 1.44 -11.57
C ARG A 36 13.09 0.81 -10.18
N ILE A 37 13.24 -0.51 -10.09
CA ILE A 37 13.26 -1.22 -8.80
C ILE A 37 14.68 -1.16 -8.21
N PRO A 38 14.87 -0.61 -6.99
CA PRO A 38 16.16 -0.63 -6.32
C PRO A 38 16.66 -2.08 -6.17
N PRO A 39 17.89 -2.42 -6.57
CA PRO A 39 18.40 -3.80 -6.47
C PRO A 39 18.34 -4.36 -5.05
N GLN A 40 18.51 -3.50 -4.03
CA GLN A 40 18.46 -3.87 -2.62
C GLN A 40 17.05 -4.25 -2.15
N ALA A 41 16.00 -3.88 -2.89
CA ALA A 41 14.62 -4.24 -2.58
C ALA A 41 14.29 -5.68 -2.98
N GLN A 42 15.11 -6.29 -3.84
CA GLN A 42 14.85 -7.62 -4.40
C GLN A 42 15.43 -8.73 -3.52
N LYS A 43 14.56 -9.62 -3.03
CA LYS A 43 14.95 -10.88 -2.36
C LYS A 43 15.01 -12.00 -3.40
N ASP A 44 15.94 -12.94 -3.22
CA ASP A 44 16.14 -14.04 -4.16
C ASP A 44 14.87 -14.90 -4.33
N GLY A 45 14.54 -15.18 -5.60
CA GLY A 45 13.34 -15.94 -5.98
C GLY A 45 12.01 -15.19 -5.81
N PHE A 46 12.01 -13.88 -5.54
CA PHE A 46 10.82 -13.03 -5.58
C PHE A 46 10.86 -12.10 -6.79
N TRP A 47 9.68 -11.82 -7.35
CA TRP A 47 9.52 -10.88 -8.46
C TRP A 47 8.47 -9.82 -8.13
N PHE A 48 8.60 -8.68 -8.79
CA PHE A 48 7.65 -7.58 -8.68
C PHE A 48 6.25 -8.01 -9.13
N GLN A 49 5.23 -7.64 -8.34
CA GLN A 49 3.82 -7.89 -8.67
C GLN A 49 3.11 -6.60 -9.06
N GLN A 50 3.18 -5.59 -8.19
CA GLN A 50 2.47 -4.33 -8.32
C GLN A 50 3.09 -3.26 -7.43
N SER A 51 2.87 -1.99 -7.76
CA SER A 51 3.17 -0.86 -6.88
C SER A 51 2.04 0.15 -6.85
N VAL A 52 1.99 0.90 -5.75
CA VAL A 52 1.09 2.04 -5.56
C VAL A 52 1.92 3.23 -5.09
N LEU A 53 1.73 4.36 -5.76
CA LEU A 53 2.29 5.63 -5.31
C LEU A 53 1.30 6.28 -4.33
N ALA A 54 1.76 6.57 -3.11
CA ALA A 54 0.96 7.14 -2.04
C ALA A 54 1.80 8.08 -1.19
N ASN A 55 1.16 9.03 -0.50
CA ASN A 55 1.81 9.76 0.56
C ASN A 55 1.71 8.90 1.83
N MET A 56 2.83 8.41 2.34
CA MET A 56 2.85 7.46 3.46
C MET A 56 3.28 8.13 4.78
N ASP A 57 3.80 9.36 4.74
CA ASP A 57 4.17 10.15 5.92
C ASP A 57 3.67 11.60 5.87
N ASP A 58 4.25 12.44 6.71
CA ASP A 58 3.96 13.87 6.83
C ASP A 58 4.78 14.75 5.87
N ASP A 59 5.62 14.16 5.01
CA ASP A 59 6.30 14.88 3.94
C ASP A 59 5.38 15.06 2.72
N THR A 60 5.74 16.02 1.88
CA THR A 60 5.22 16.23 0.54
C THR A 60 5.81 15.27 -0.50
N ALA A 61 6.87 14.54 -0.13
CA ALA A 61 7.39 13.45 -0.95
C ALA A 61 6.35 12.33 -1.05
N MET A 62 6.37 11.59 -2.16
CA MET A 62 5.49 10.43 -2.32
C MET A 62 6.34 9.17 -2.23
N GLU A 63 5.77 8.12 -1.68
CA GLU A 63 6.38 6.81 -1.58
C GLU A 63 5.76 5.86 -2.60
N GLU A 64 6.61 5.03 -3.18
CA GLU A 64 6.20 3.90 -3.96
C GLU A 64 6.19 2.66 -3.07
N VAL A 65 4.99 2.21 -2.71
CA VAL A 65 4.77 0.94 -2.00
C VAL A 65 4.76 -0.17 -3.05
N MET A 66 5.74 -1.07 -2.98
CA MET A 66 5.94 -2.16 -3.93
C MET A 66 5.63 -3.51 -3.28
N LEU A 67 4.91 -4.38 -3.99
CA LEU A 67 4.64 -5.76 -3.60
C LEU A 67 5.54 -6.70 -4.40
N PHE A 68 6.31 -7.53 -3.70
CA PHE A 68 7.09 -8.60 -4.28
C PHE A 68 6.49 -9.94 -3.90
N GLY A 69 6.40 -10.83 -4.87
CA GLY A 69 5.70 -12.10 -4.75
C GLY A 69 6.51 -13.25 -5.34
N ARG A 70 6.21 -14.46 -4.87
CA ARG A 70 6.64 -15.69 -5.52
C ARG A 70 5.63 -16.80 -5.33
N ASP A 71 5.67 -17.77 -6.22
CA ASP A 71 4.84 -18.97 -6.12
C ASP A 71 5.22 -19.80 -4.89
N ASN A 72 4.21 -20.34 -4.21
CA ASN A 72 4.32 -21.17 -3.03
C ASN A 72 3.54 -22.49 -3.15
N GLY A 73 2.87 -22.72 -4.28
CA GLY A 73 2.21 -23.98 -4.61
C GLY A 73 0.97 -23.76 -5.47
N HIS A 74 0.75 -24.66 -6.44
CA HIS A 74 -0.45 -24.67 -7.26
C HIS A 74 -1.43 -25.73 -6.75
N TYR A 75 -2.69 -25.34 -6.58
CA TYR A 75 -3.80 -26.23 -6.23
C TYR A 75 -4.84 -26.20 -7.35
N PRO A 76 -5.71 -27.23 -7.47
CA PRO A 76 -6.62 -27.35 -8.60
C PRO A 76 -7.54 -26.14 -8.87
N THR A 77 -7.76 -25.27 -7.88
CA THR A 77 -8.69 -24.13 -7.99
C THR A 77 -8.08 -22.79 -7.55
N PHE A 78 -6.85 -22.78 -7.04
CA PHE A 78 -6.20 -21.57 -6.55
C PHE A 78 -4.68 -21.78 -6.53
N ASP A 79 -3.96 -20.67 -6.53
CA ASP A 79 -2.52 -20.63 -6.33
C ASP A 79 -2.22 -20.12 -4.93
N LEU A 80 -1.09 -20.55 -4.38
CA LEU A 80 -0.52 -19.96 -3.17
C LEU A 80 0.73 -19.18 -3.53
N PHE A 81 0.88 -18.08 -2.84
CA PHE A 81 1.97 -17.15 -3.01
C PHE A 81 2.61 -16.84 -1.67
N LYS A 82 3.89 -16.51 -1.74
CA LYS A 82 4.60 -15.80 -0.68
C LYS A 82 4.82 -14.38 -1.13
N PHE A 83 4.71 -13.42 -0.24
CA PHE A 83 4.96 -12.03 -0.59
C PHE A 83 5.61 -11.25 0.56
N TYR A 84 6.24 -10.15 0.19
CA TYR A 84 6.65 -9.09 1.10
C TYR A 84 6.45 -7.75 0.38
N TYR A 85 6.51 -6.65 1.11
CA TYR A 85 6.39 -5.31 0.54
C TYR A 85 7.61 -4.47 0.88
N VAL A 86 7.79 -3.40 0.10
CA VAL A 86 8.89 -2.43 0.23
C VAL A 86 8.30 -1.03 0.06
N ILE A 87 8.76 -0.08 0.86
CA ILE A 87 8.42 1.34 0.74
C ILE A 87 9.69 2.06 0.26
N VAL A 88 9.58 2.74 -0.87
CA VAL A 88 10.69 3.43 -1.52
C VAL A 88 10.30 4.89 -1.74
N ASP A 89 11.20 5.81 -1.43
CA ASP A 89 11.04 7.21 -1.80
C ASP A 89 10.98 7.33 -3.34
N ASN A 90 9.90 7.91 -3.87
CA ASN A 90 9.70 7.98 -5.32
C ASN A 90 10.70 8.92 -6.04
N TYR A 91 11.27 9.90 -5.34
CA TYR A 91 12.20 10.86 -5.92
C TYR A 91 13.64 10.39 -5.81
N THR A 92 14.09 10.06 -4.61
CA THR A 92 15.49 9.66 -4.32
C THR A 92 15.75 8.21 -4.65
N ARG A 93 14.70 7.38 -4.72
CA ARG A 93 14.78 5.91 -4.90
C ARG A 93 15.47 5.21 -3.73
N GLU A 94 15.57 5.88 -2.58
CA GLU A 94 16.06 5.28 -1.36
C GLU A 94 15.00 4.34 -0.77
N ILE A 95 15.44 3.16 -0.36
CA ILE A 95 14.58 2.23 0.37
C ILE A 95 14.38 2.78 1.77
N GLN A 96 13.14 3.10 2.11
CA GLN A 96 12.77 3.55 3.44
C GLN A 96 12.48 2.35 4.35
N TYR A 97 11.79 1.33 3.82
CA TYR A 97 11.42 0.14 4.58
C TYR A 97 11.34 -1.11 3.70
N ILE A 98 11.78 -2.26 4.23
CA ILE A 98 11.55 -3.59 3.66
C ILE A 98 10.86 -4.42 4.73
N SER A 99 9.76 -5.08 4.39
CA SER A 99 9.12 -6.02 5.31
C SER A 99 10.08 -7.13 5.73
N ASP A 100 10.26 -7.26 7.04
CA ASP A 100 11.04 -8.34 7.66
C ASP A 100 10.36 -9.70 7.46
N GLU A 101 9.02 -9.70 7.51
CA GLU A 101 8.21 -10.89 7.34
C GLU A 101 7.96 -11.23 5.87
N ILE A 102 7.81 -12.54 5.61
CA ILE A 102 7.29 -13.08 4.35
C ILE A 102 5.93 -13.70 4.65
N TYR A 103 4.89 -13.12 4.07
CA TYR A 103 3.51 -13.52 4.24
C TYR A 103 3.11 -14.61 3.24
N VAL A 104 2.06 -15.37 3.55
CA VAL A 104 1.46 -16.35 2.64
C VAL A 104 0.04 -15.91 2.30
N THR A 105 -0.34 -15.98 1.03
CA THR A 105 -1.68 -15.63 0.54
C THR A 105 -2.05 -16.49 -0.67
N ASP A 106 -3.32 -16.50 -1.03
CA ASP A 106 -3.84 -17.06 -2.29
C ASP A 106 -4.13 -15.98 -3.35
N LYS A 107 -3.86 -14.70 -3.02
CA LYS A 107 -4.07 -13.58 -3.93
C LYS A 107 -3.13 -12.42 -3.60
N TYR A 108 -2.42 -11.92 -4.62
CA TYR A 108 -1.69 -10.67 -4.50
C TYR A 108 -2.66 -9.50 -4.33
N THR A 109 -2.65 -8.87 -3.15
CA THR A 109 -3.44 -7.68 -2.84
C THR A 109 -2.53 -6.66 -2.18
N LEU A 110 -2.53 -5.43 -2.71
CA LEU A 110 -1.83 -4.28 -2.15
C LEU A 110 -2.84 -3.15 -2.04
N THR A 111 -3.28 -2.85 -0.82
CA THR A 111 -4.27 -1.80 -0.56
C THR A 111 -3.60 -0.68 0.21
N VAL A 112 -3.56 0.51 -0.39
CA VAL A 112 -2.99 1.70 0.22
C VAL A 112 -4.03 2.81 0.13
N GLU A 113 -4.49 3.30 1.28
CA GLU A 113 -5.62 4.22 1.38
C GLU A 113 -5.42 5.19 2.54
N ASP A 114 -5.73 6.47 2.35
CA ASP A 114 -5.91 7.45 3.43
C ASP A 114 -7.37 7.36 3.89
N ARG A 115 -7.65 6.49 4.87
CA ARG A 115 -9.04 6.25 5.31
C ARG A 115 -9.57 7.30 6.27
N ASN A 116 -8.68 7.93 7.04
CA ASN A 116 -9.04 8.92 8.04
C ASN A 116 -9.06 10.36 7.47
N ASN A 117 -8.59 10.52 6.23
CA ASN A 117 -8.53 11.76 5.47
C ASN A 117 -7.61 12.81 6.14
N ASP A 118 -6.49 12.37 6.71
CA ASP A 118 -5.45 13.22 7.30
C ASP A 118 -4.31 13.56 6.33
N GLY A 119 -4.32 12.98 5.13
CA GLY A 119 -3.30 13.16 4.10
C GLY A 119 -2.23 12.07 4.09
N ILE A 120 -2.25 11.14 5.05
CA ILE A 120 -1.30 10.05 5.22
C ILE A 120 -2.00 8.73 4.89
N SER A 121 -1.46 7.99 3.94
CA SER A 121 -2.01 6.71 3.50
C SER A 121 -1.51 5.58 4.38
N GLU A 122 -2.39 4.63 4.66
CA GLU A 122 -2.05 3.41 5.40
C GLU A 122 -1.98 2.22 4.46
N LEU A 123 -1.03 1.32 4.70
CA LEU A 123 -0.93 0.05 3.98
C LEU A 123 -1.77 -1.03 4.68
N TYR A 124 -2.60 -1.73 3.93
CA TYR A 124 -3.39 -2.85 4.39
C TYR A 124 -2.99 -4.14 3.66
N ILE A 125 -2.71 -5.19 4.41
CA ILE A 125 -2.35 -6.52 3.89
C ILE A 125 -3.31 -7.61 4.37
N ASP A 126 -3.64 -8.56 3.48
CA ASP A 126 -4.40 -9.79 3.78
C ASP A 126 -3.47 -11.00 3.60
N TYR A 127 -3.36 -11.81 4.66
CA TYR A 127 -2.50 -12.98 4.66
C TYR A 127 -3.02 -14.09 5.57
N PHE A 128 -2.45 -15.28 5.42
CA PHE A 128 -2.79 -16.44 6.24
C PHE A 128 -2.05 -16.37 7.57
N LYS A 129 -2.78 -16.48 8.68
CA LYS A 129 -2.21 -16.50 10.03
C LYS A 129 -1.11 -17.55 10.16
N ASP A 130 0.08 -17.13 10.59
CA ASP A 130 1.29 -17.95 10.69
C ASP A 130 1.70 -18.66 9.38
N GLY A 131 1.19 -18.23 8.23
CA GLY A 131 1.34 -18.91 6.94
C GLY A 131 0.63 -20.28 6.87
N LYS A 132 -0.28 -20.59 7.80
CA LYS A 132 -0.92 -21.91 7.92
C LYS A 132 -2.22 -21.97 7.11
N PHE A 133 -2.40 -23.08 6.41
CA PHE A 133 -3.63 -23.41 5.71
C PHE A 133 -3.80 -24.93 5.63
N THR A 134 -5.00 -25.38 5.27
CA THR A 134 -5.31 -26.79 5.02
C THR A 134 -6.18 -26.92 3.78
N VAL A 135 -6.10 -28.09 3.14
CA VAL A 135 -6.91 -28.50 1.99
C VAL A 135 -7.38 -29.93 2.22
N ASP A 136 -8.37 -30.40 1.46
CA ASP A 136 -8.72 -31.81 1.45
C ASP A 136 -7.69 -32.66 0.69
N GLU A 137 -7.86 -34.00 0.70
CA GLU A 137 -6.96 -34.95 0.04
C GLU A 137 -6.78 -34.70 -1.47
N ARG A 138 -7.75 -34.04 -2.10
CA ARG A 138 -7.72 -33.71 -3.53
C ARG A 138 -7.11 -32.33 -3.79
N GLY A 139 -6.73 -31.60 -2.75
CA GLY A 139 -6.21 -30.23 -2.84
C GLY A 139 -7.29 -29.14 -2.96
N TYR A 140 -8.56 -29.46 -2.74
CA TYR A 140 -9.66 -28.49 -2.77
C TYR A 140 -9.99 -27.98 -1.37
N ASN A 141 -10.97 -27.08 -1.29
CA ASN A 141 -11.55 -26.60 -0.04
C ASN A 141 -10.50 -25.96 0.90
N LEU A 142 -9.82 -24.92 0.40
CA LEU A 142 -8.89 -24.12 1.20
C LEU A 142 -9.55 -23.65 2.50
N ARG A 143 -8.92 -23.99 3.63
CA ARG A 143 -9.31 -23.53 4.96
C ARG A 143 -8.10 -22.89 5.64
N THR A 144 -8.25 -21.64 6.04
CA THR A 144 -7.23 -20.87 6.75
C THR A 144 -7.91 -19.82 7.64
N THR A 145 -7.14 -19.25 8.56
CA THR A 145 -7.52 -18.03 9.28
C THR A 145 -6.82 -16.86 8.59
N ARG A 146 -7.58 -15.88 8.09
CA ARG A 146 -7.01 -14.67 7.49
C ARG A 146 -6.74 -13.61 8.56
N CYS A 147 -5.59 -12.96 8.44
CA CYS A 147 -5.22 -11.77 9.18
C CYS A 147 -5.32 -10.56 8.25
N TYR A 148 -5.67 -9.42 8.85
CA TYR A 148 -5.79 -8.13 8.17
C TYR A 148 -5.05 -7.10 9.00
N ASP A 149 -3.85 -6.74 8.56
CA ASP A 149 -3.00 -5.81 9.28
C ASP A 149 -3.04 -4.44 8.61
N ARG A 150 -3.14 -3.40 9.45
CA ARG A 150 -2.91 -2.00 9.07
C ARG A 150 -1.49 -1.65 9.47
N ILE A 151 -0.74 -1.13 8.52
CA ILE A 151 0.65 -0.75 8.67
C ILE A 151 0.71 0.76 8.50
N GLU A 152 0.86 1.44 9.63
CA GLU A 152 1.20 2.86 9.68
C GLU A 152 2.71 2.95 9.49
N TRP A 153 3.13 3.63 8.43
CA TRP A 153 4.53 3.93 8.25
C TRP A 153 4.85 5.25 8.94
N SER A 154 6.06 5.34 9.50
CA SER A 154 6.60 6.58 10.04
C SER A 154 8.08 6.64 9.68
N PRO A 155 8.60 7.78 9.21
CA PRO A 155 10.01 7.92 8.88
C PRO A 155 10.95 7.79 10.09
N GLU A 156 10.41 7.81 11.32
CA GLU A 156 11.12 7.50 12.57
C GLU A 156 11.13 6.00 12.91
N SER A 157 10.23 5.20 12.31
CA SER A 157 10.27 3.74 12.39
C SER A 157 11.47 3.25 11.57
N GLU A 158 12.33 2.44 12.20
CA GLU A 158 13.64 1.97 11.74
C GLU A 158 13.95 2.19 10.25
N LYS A 159 14.70 3.27 9.96
CA LYS A 159 15.27 3.46 8.63
C LYS A 159 16.08 2.22 8.26
N PHE A 160 15.83 1.66 7.08
CA PHE A 160 16.63 0.57 6.53
C PHE A 160 18.13 0.91 6.63
N ASN A 161 18.87 0.20 7.48
CA ASN A 161 20.31 0.35 7.59
C ASN A 161 20.98 -0.70 6.70
N PRO A 162 21.66 -0.31 5.61
CA PRO A 162 22.30 -1.26 4.68
C PRO A 162 23.43 -2.09 5.32
N GLN A 163 23.77 -1.87 6.61
CA GLN A 163 24.82 -2.57 7.35
C GLN A 163 24.32 -3.68 8.28
N GLN A 164 23.01 -3.99 8.35
CA GLN A 164 22.56 -5.16 9.11
C GLN A 164 22.75 -6.45 8.29
N PRO A 165 23.48 -7.45 8.82
CA PRO A 165 23.85 -8.67 8.11
C PRO A 165 22.70 -9.65 7.89
#